data_AF-A0A2D6FLZ6-F1
#
_entry.id   AF-A0A2D6FLZ6-F1
#
_cell.length_a   1.000
_cell.length_b   1.000
_cell.length_c   1.000
_cell.angle_alpha   90.00
_cell.angle_beta   90.00
_cell.angle_gamma   90.00
#
_symmetry.space_group_name_H-M   'P 1'
#
loop_
_entity.id
_entity.type
_entity.pdbx_description
1 polymer ?
#
loop_
_entity_poly.entity_id
_entity_poly.type
_entity_poly.pdbx_seq_one_letter_code
_entity_poly.pdbx_strand_id
1 'polypeptide(L)'
;MITSKLICEHDLPLPSSLEEDEDQKRDFRDVKWDELDFFTSSFFDFELGEDKEIVSHYTISEDGQFYKSKVEIVYGEDEDGKEITKEKDKGIEKQEFTGEILFGAEIFGENHDYTTVFRALLYKGDLKEIELNDWKKDNNKHRKEVEKIQENMLLEWQERRSSLKYKVFSAIFFVIKWILFIPYKILHKTIYYISKLEAWIKI
;
A
#
# COMPACT_ATOMS: atom_id res chain seq x y z
N MET A 1 -3.46 -1.67 10.49
CA MET A 1 -2.36 -2.62 10.81
C MET A 1 -1.42 -2.56 9.63
N ILE A 2 -0.17 -2.15 9.81
CA ILE A 2 0.80 -2.13 8.71
C ILE A 2 1.26 -3.58 8.56
N THR A 3 0.90 -4.24 7.46
CA THR A 3 1.32 -5.61 7.14
C THR A 3 2.49 -5.54 6.19
N SER A 4 3.54 -6.32 6.45
CA SER A 4 4.64 -6.46 5.49
C SER A 4 4.15 -7.27 4.28
N LYS A 5 4.72 -6.95 3.11
CA LYS A 5 4.48 -7.65 1.86
C LYS A 5 5.46 -8.82 1.70
N LEU A 6 4.95 -9.98 1.31
CA LEU A 6 5.72 -11.17 1.00
C LEU A 6 5.31 -11.69 -0.39
N ILE A 7 6.28 -12.03 -1.22
CA ILE A 7 6.09 -12.74 -2.49
C ILE A 7 6.61 -14.16 -2.31
N CYS A 8 5.89 -15.15 -2.82
CA CYS A 8 6.32 -16.55 -2.77
C CYS A 8 6.38 -17.11 -4.19
N GLU A 9 7.60 -17.24 -4.71
CA GLU A 9 7.88 -17.81 -6.03
C GLU A 9 7.95 -19.34 -5.98
N HIS A 10 8.08 -19.92 -4.78
CA HIS A 10 8.03 -21.36 -4.57
C HIS A 10 6.61 -21.91 -4.74
N ASP A 11 6.49 -23.12 -5.28
CA ASP A 11 5.21 -23.82 -5.42
C ASP A 11 4.43 -23.85 -4.10
N LEU A 12 3.19 -23.38 -4.15
CA LEU A 12 2.27 -23.33 -3.02
C LEU A 12 1.38 -24.58 -3.00
N PRO A 13 1.09 -25.15 -1.82
CA PRO A 13 0.16 -26.27 -1.67
C PRO A 13 -1.29 -25.77 -1.78
N LEU A 14 -1.75 -25.52 -3.00
CA LEU A 14 -3.10 -25.03 -3.27
C LEU A 14 -4.17 -26.08 -2.93
N PRO A 15 -5.37 -25.68 -2.47
CA PRO A 15 -6.44 -26.62 -2.16
C PRO A 15 -6.93 -27.34 -3.42
N SER A 16 -7.18 -28.65 -3.32
CA SER A 16 -7.69 -29.47 -4.44
C SER A 16 -9.04 -28.99 -4.97
N SER A 17 -9.84 -28.29 -4.15
CA SER A 17 -11.13 -27.73 -4.55
C SER A 17 -11.03 -26.71 -5.69
N LEU A 18 -9.86 -26.07 -5.88
CA LEU A 18 -9.61 -25.17 -7.02
C LEU A 18 -9.81 -25.86 -8.36
N GLU A 19 -9.53 -27.17 -8.45
CA GLU A 19 -9.67 -27.95 -9.69
C GLU A 19 -11.04 -28.60 -9.84
N GLU A 20 -11.87 -28.59 -8.81
CA GLU A 20 -13.18 -29.27 -8.80
C GLU A 20 -14.36 -28.30 -8.88
N ASP A 21 -14.25 -27.13 -8.24
CA ASP A 21 -15.30 -26.11 -8.19
C ASP A 21 -15.17 -25.12 -9.37
N GLU A 22 -16.11 -25.16 -10.32
CA GLU A 22 -16.11 -24.28 -11.49
C GLU A 22 -16.16 -22.79 -11.14
N ASP A 23 -16.77 -22.41 -10.00
CA ASP A 23 -16.72 -21.01 -9.54
C ASP A 23 -15.31 -20.64 -9.09
N GLN A 24 -14.60 -21.54 -8.39
CA GLN A 24 -13.21 -21.30 -7.98
C GLN A 24 -12.29 -21.26 -9.20
N LYS A 25 -12.43 -22.17 -10.17
CA LYS A 25 -11.64 -22.09 -11.41
C LYS A 25 -11.78 -20.75 -12.11
N ARG A 26 -13.00 -20.22 -12.18
CA ARG A 26 -13.26 -18.91 -12.81
C ARG A 26 -12.60 -17.80 -11.99
N ASP A 27 -12.81 -17.78 -10.68
CA ASP A 27 -12.33 -16.71 -9.81
C ASP A 27 -10.79 -16.68 -9.70
N PHE A 28 -10.11 -17.81 -9.89
CA PHE A 28 -8.65 -17.94 -9.75
C PHE A 28 -7.88 -18.08 -11.07
N ARG A 29 -8.57 -18.09 -12.22
CA ARG A 29 -7.96 -18.34 -13.54
C ARG A 29 -6.79 -17.43 -13.86
N ASP A 30 -6.92 -16.17 -13.48
CA ASP A 30 -5.96 -15.11 -13.80
C ASP A 30 -5.04 -14.80 -12.61
N VAL A 31 -5.15 -15.55 -11.52
CA VAL A 31 -4.29 -15.39 -10.34
C VAL A 31 -2.94 -16.03 -10.62
N LYS A 32 -1.91 -15.20 -10.60
CA LYS A 32 -0.52 -15.62 -10.64
C LYS A 32 0.03 -15.66 -9.23
N TRP A 33 0.16 -16.86 -8.69
CA TRP A 33 0.51 -17.09 -7.28
C TRP A 33 1.93 -16.63 -6.92
N ASP A 34 2.85 -16.73 -7.89
CA ASP A 34 4.25 -16.31 -7.83
C ASP A 34 4.45 -14.79 -7.91
N GLU A 35 3.47 -14.07 -8.46
CA GLU A 35 3.47 -12.60 -8.55
C GLU A 35 2.57 -11.95 -7.47
N LEU A 36 1.93 -12.76 -6.60
CA LEU A 36 0.94 -12.28 -5.65
C LEU A 36 1.59 -11.64 -4.41
N ASP A 37 1.04 -10.50 -4.01
CA ASP A 37 1.42 -9.81 -2.78
C ASP A 37 0.69 -10.41 -1.57
N PHE A 38 1.36 -11.29 -0.84
CA PHE A 38 0.85 -11.82 0.41
C PHE A 38 1.08 -10.83 1.55
N PHE A 39 0.07 -10.66 2.39
CA PHE A 39 0.23 -9.99 3.68
C PHE A 39 0.87 -10.95 4.68
N THR A 40 1.79 -10.45 5.49
CA THR A 40 2.32 -11.19 6.64
C THR A 40 2.35 -10.31 7.88
N SER A 41 2.06 -10.93 9.03
CA SER A 41 2.24 -10.34 10.36
C SER A 41 3.50 -10.84 11.06
N SER A 42 4.28 -11.71 10.41
CA SER A 42 5.47 -12.34 11.00
C SER A 42 6.64 -11.37 11.13
N PHE A 43 6.63 -10.30 10.33
CA PHE A 43 7.64 -9.26 10.32
C PHE A 43 7.00 -7.89 10.41
N PHE A 44 7.72 -6.96 11.03
CA PHE A 44 7.28 -5.60 11.19
C PHE A 44 8.47 -4.67 11.03
N ASP A 45 8.91 -4.53 9.78
CA ASP A 45 10.09 -3.75 9.42
C ASP A 45 9.68 -2.54 8.58
N PHE A 46 9.28 -1.50 9.31
CA PHE A 46 9.08 -0.16 8.78
C PHE A 46 10.04 0.80 9.49
N GLU A 47 10.69 1.69 8.74
CA GLU A 47 11.44 2.80 9.31
C GLU A 47 10.86 4.12 8.78
N LEU A 48 10.42 4.99 9.70
CA LEU A 48 9.92 6.33 9.38
C LEU A 48 11.02 7.36 9.59
N GLY A 49 11.34 8.13 8.55
CA GLY A 49 12.15 9.35 8.61
C GLY A 49 11.32 10.59 8.24
N GLU A 50 11.87 11.79 8.44
CA GLU A 50 11.14 13.05 8.16
C GLU A 50 10.69 13.18 6.70
N ASP A 51 11.49 12.71 5.74
CA ASP A 51 11.20 12.81 4.28
C ASP A 51 11.35 11.45 3.54
N LYS A 52 11.43 10.35 4.28
CA LYS A 52 11.67 9.02 3.69
C LYS A 52 10.98 7.94 4.50
N GLU A 53 10.46 6.96 3.78
CA GLU A 53 9.91 5.74 4.35
C GLU A 53 10.68 4.55 3.79
N ILE A 54 11.16 3.68 4.66
CA ILE A 54 11.80 2.44 4.23
C ILE A 54 10.82 1.32 4.54
N VAL A 55 10.36 0.65 3.47
CA VAL A 55 9.46 -0.50 3.54
C VAL A 55 10.25 -1.73 3.15
N SER A 56 10.08 -2.80 3.95
CA SER A 56 10.69 -4.09 3.64
C SER A 56 9.70 -5.00 2.91
N HIS A 57 10.15 -5.60 1.82
CA HIS A 57 9.47 -6.67 1.11
C HIS A 57 10.24 -7.97 1.30
N TYR A 58 9.51 -9.07 1.43
CA TYR A 58 10.08 -10.40 1.63
C TYR A 58 9.82 -11.27 0.42
N THR A 59 10.75 -12.17 0.11
CA THR A 59 10.59 -13.15 -0.97
C THR A 59 11.00 -14.53 -0.47
N ILE A 60 10.14 -15.53 -0.66
CA ILE A 60 10.54 -16.93 -0.67
C ILE A 60 10.72 -17.29 -2.14
N SER A 61 11.96 -17.43 -2.58
CA SER A 61 12.29 -17.67 -3.99
C SER A 61 11.93 -19.10 -4.43
N GLU A 62 11.96 -19.33 -5.73
CA GLU A 62 11.71 -20.65 -6.34
C GLU A 62 12.60 -21.76 -5.76
N ASP A 63 13.86 -21.47 -5.42
CA ASP A 63 14.79 -22.42 -4.79
C ASP A 63 14.62 -22.55 -3.26
N GLY A 64 13.57 -21.94 -2.72
CA GLY A 64 13.21 -21.99 -1.30
C GLY A 64 14.08 -21.10 -0.41
N GLN A 65 14.84 -20.17 -0.97
CA GLN A 65 15.66 -19.25 -0.19
C GLN A 65 14.85 -18.02 0.26
N PHE A 66 15.14 -17.52 1.46
CA PHE A 66 14.44 -16.36 2.01
C PHE A 66 15.25 -15.07 1.82
N TYR A 67 14.62 -14.08 1.19
CA TYR A 67 15.21 -12.78 0.89
C TYR A 67 14.39 -11.64 1.48
N LYS A 68 15.09 -10.54 1.76
CA LYS A 68 14.51 -9.25 2.14
C LYS A 68 15.00 -8.17 1.18
N SER A 69 14.08 -7.51 0.51
CA SER A 69 14.32 -6.29 -0.26
C SER A 69 13.91 -5.08 0.58
N LYS A 70 14.69 -4.00 0.49
CA LYS A 70 14.36 -2.72 1.12
C LYS A 70 14.06 -1.69 0.04
N VAL A 71 12.86 -1.11 0.08
CA VAL A 71 12.45 -0.04 -0.83
C VAL A 71 12.42 1.26 -0.04
N GLU A 72 13.22 2.24 -0.46
CA GLU A 72 13.17 3.60 0.06
C GLU A 72 12.18 4.40 -0.78
N ILE A 73 11.09 4.82 -0.16
CA ILE A 73 10.09 5.71 -0.73
C ILE A 73 10.51 7.14 -0.39
N VAL A 74 10.85 7.91 -1.43
CA VAL A 74 11.21 9.32 -1.31
C VAL A 74 10.06 10.16 -1.84
N TYR A 75 9.59 11.07 -0.99
CA TYR A 75 8.58 12.06 -1.35
C TYR A 75 9.26 13.33 -1.84
N GLY A 76 8.76 13.92 -2.93
CA GLY A 76 9.26 15.18 -3.46
C GLY A 76 8.25 15.87 -4.37
N GLU A 77 8.65 17.00 -4.92
CA GLU A 77 7.89 17.72 -5.95
C GLU A 77 8.64 17.65 -7.27
N ASP A 78 7.93 17.49 -8.39
CA ASP A 78 8.51 17.64 -9.72
C ASP A 78 8.68 19.13 -10.10
N GLU A 79 9.25 19.38 -11.29
CA GLU A 79 9.48 20.75 -11.79
C GLU A 79 8.18 21.56 -11.95
N ASP A 80 7.03 20.88 -12.01
CA ASP A 80 5.70 21.46 -12.12
C ASP A 80 5.00 21.65 -10.74
N GLY A 81 5.69 21.31 -9.64
CA GLY A 81 5.16 21.39 -8.28
C GLY A 81 4.14 20.30 -7.93
N LYS A 82 4.13 19.18 -8.67
CA LYS A 82 3.29 18.03 -8.38
C LYS A 82 4.04 17.07 -7.45
N GLU A 83 3.35 16.59 -6.43
CA GLU A 83 3.88 15.54 -5.54
C GLU A 83 4.22 14.29 -6.35
N ILE A 84 5.47 13.86 -6.24
CA ILE A 84 6.00 12.64 -6.83
C ILE A 84 6.52 11.73 -5.72
N THR A 85 6.17 10.46 -5.83
CA THR A 85 6.71 9.38 -5.01
C THR A 85 7.70 8.62 -5.88
N LYS A 86 8.97 8.56 -5.46
CA LYS A 86 10.00 7.76 -6.13
C LYS A 86 10.40 6.61 -5.23
N GLU A 87 10.25 5.40 -5.74
CA GLU A 87 10.78 4.20 -5.11
C GLU A 87 12.23 4.01 -5.53
N LYS A 88 13.11 3.81 -4.54
CA LYS A 88 14.51 3.51 -4.74
C LYS A 88 14.85 2.20 -4.05
N ASP A 89 15.18 1.20 -4.85
CA ASP A 89 15.65 -0.09 -4.35
C ASP A 89 17.01 0.06 -3.63
N LYS A 90 17.08 -0.42 -2.39
CA LYS A 90 18.30 -0.45 -1.56
C LYS A 90 19.04 -1.78 -1.65
N GLY A 91 18.55 -2.71 -2.45
CA GLY A 91 19.11 -4.03 -2.66
C GLY A 91 18.31 -5.13 -1.98
N ILE A 92 18.74 -6.36 -2.29
CA ILE A 92 18.14 -7.60 -1.82
C ILE A 92 19.20 -8.32 -0.98
N GLU A 93 18.81 -8.78 0.20
CA GLU A 93 19.68 -9.49 1.15
C GLU A 93 19.07 -10.85 1.51
N LYS A 94 19.86 -11.91 1.40
CA LYS A 94 19.49 -13.24 1.91
C LYS A 94 19.40 -13.20 3.43
N GLN A 95 18.31 -13.69 3.98
CA GLN A 95 18.04 -13.69 5.42
C GLN A 95 18.30 -15.07 6.02
N GLU A 96 19.13 -15.18 7.05
CA GLU A 96 19.36 -16.42 7.80
C GLU A 96 18.27 -16.69 8.86
N PHE A 97 17.00 -16.51 8.48
CA PHE A 97 15.87 -16.65 9.41
C PHE A 97 15.58 -18.12 9.74
N THR A 98 15.25 -18.41 11.00
CA THR A 98 14.79 -19.73 11.45
C THR A 98 13.51 -19.57 12.24
N GLY A 99 12.42 -20.17 11.77
CA GLY A 99 11.10 -20.02 12.38
C GLY A 99 9.98 -20.23 11.38
N GLU A 100 8.76 -19.97 11.84
CA GLU A 100 7.55 -20.05 11.02
C GLU A 100 7.16 -18.67 10.50
N ILE A 101 6.77 -18.59 9.24
CA ILE A 101 6.14 -17.42 8.63
C ILE A 101 4.70 -17.78 8.28
N LEU A 102 3.76 -17.00 8.82
CA LEU A 102 2.38 -16.99 8.35
C LEU A 102 2.20 -15.87 7.34
N PHE A 103 1.69 -16.20 6.17
CA PHE A 103 1.38 -15.23 5.13
C PHE A 103 0.11 -15.61 4.40
N GLY A 104 -0.66 -14.63 3.96
CA GLY A 104 -1.95 -14.88 3.34
C GLY A 104 -2.31 -13.85 2.29
N ALA A 105 -3.36 -14.15 1.53
CA ALA A 105 -3.90 -13.26 0.52
C ALA A 105 -5.43 -13.30 0.55
N GLU A 106 -6.03 -12.16 0.19
CA GLU A 106 -7.46 -12.05 -0.09
C GLU A 106 -7.66 -11.95 -1.60
N ILE A 107 -8.45 -12.86 -2.15
CA ILE A 107 -8.74 -12.92 -3.58
C ILE A 107 -10.24 -12.64 -3.75
N PHE A 108 -10.54 -11.52 -4.40
CA PHE A 108 -11.90 -11.03 -4.60
C PHE A 108 -12.48 -11.62 -5.89
N GLY A 109 -13.24 -12.69 -5.75
CA GLY A 109 -13.90 -13.35 -6.88
C GLY A 109 -15.20 -12.66 -7.29
N GLU A 110 -15.83 -13.20 -8.33
CA GLU A 110 -17.11 -12.70 -8.81
C GLU A 110 -18.25 -13.08 -7.86
N ASN A 111 -18.27 -14.32 -7.35
CA ASN A 111 -19.36 -14.80 -6.49
C ASN A 111 -18.96 -14.89 -5.01
N HIS A 112 -17.68 -15.13 -4.75
CA HIS A 112 -17.15 -15.31 -3.40
C HIS A 112 -15.82 -14.60 -3.27
N ASP A 113 -15.51 -14.24 -2.04
CA ASP A 113 -14.18 -13.76 -1.68
C ASP A 113 -13.46 -14.90 -0.96
N TYR A 114 -12.17 -15.02 -1.21
CA TYR A 114 -11.36 -16.11 -0.68
C TYR A 114 -10.24 -15.56 0.16
N THR A 115 -10.06 -16.12 1.35
CA THR A 115 -8.88 -15.87 2.17
C THR A 115 -8.08 -17.15 2.25
N THR A 116 -6.82 -17.08 1.83
CA THR A 116 -5.87 -18.19 1.93
C THR A 116 -4.73 -17.79 2.85
N VAL A 117 -4.33 -18.69 3.75
CA VAL A 117 -3.21 -18.49 4.65
C VAL A 117 -2.30 -19.70 4.56
N PHE A 118 -1.03 -19.44 4.28
CA PHE A 118 0.03 -20.43 4.24
C PHE A 118 0.91 -20.31 5.47
N ARG A 119 1.53 -21.43 5.85
CA ARG A 119 2.57 -21.48 6.87
C ARG A 119 3.83 -22.04 6.22
N ALA A 120 4.92 -21.28 6.27
CA ALA A 120 6.23 -21.70 5.83
C ALA A 120 7.16 -21.89 7.03
N LEU A 121 7.84 -23.03 7.11
CA LEU A 121 8.89 -23.31 8.08
C LEU A 121 10.26 -23.10 7.42
N LEU A 122 11.02 -22.14 7.93
CA LEU A 122 12.36 -21.80 7.49
C LEU A 122 13.41 -22.26 8.50
N TYR A 123 14.54 -22.74 8.00
CA TYR A 123 15.73 -23.02 8.80
C TYR A 123 16.96 -22.40 8.14
N LYS A 124 17.54 -21.40 8.80
CA LYS A 124 18.69 -20.60 8.32
C LYS A 124 18.48 -20.01 6.92
N GLY A 125 17.26 -19.57 6.63
CA GLY A 125 16.87 -18.99 5.35
C GLY A 125 16.47 -20.00 4.28
N ASP A 126 16.58 -21.31 4.54
CA ASP A 126 16.09 -22.34 3.63
C ASP A 126 14.67 -22.78 4.01
N LEU A 127 13.78 -22.85 3.03
CA LEU A 127 12.44 -23.44 3.17
C LEU A 127 12.56 -24.93 3.42
N LYS A 128 11.93 -25.39 4.50
CA LYS A 128 11.87 -26.82 4.86
C LYS A 128 10.50 -27.41 4.59
N GLU A 129 9.46 -26.64 4.88
CA GLU A 129 8.08 -27.07 4.68
C GLU A 129 7.20 -25.86 4.39
N ILE A 130 6.19 -26.07 3.55
CA ILE A 130 5.13 -25.12 3.32
C ILE A 130 3.79 -25.86 3.28
N GLU A 131 2.82 -25.35 4.02
CA GLU A 131 1.49 -25.95 4.12
C GLU A 131 0.39 -24.89 3.99
N LEU A 132 -0.77 -25.31 3.49
CA LEU A 132 -1.99 -24.51 3.51
C LEU A 132 -2.59 -24.58 4.92
N ASN A 133 -2.50 -23.47 5.64
CA ASN A 133 -2.93 -23.38 7.03
C ASN A 133 -4.43 -23.05 7.16
N ASP A 134 -4.94 -22.14 6.34
CA ASP A 134 -6.36 -21.79 6.33
C ASP A 134 -6.85 -21.49 4.90
N TRP A 135 -8.09 -21.87 4.63
CA TRP A 135 -8.78 -21.61 3.36
C TRP A 135 -10.24 -21.30 3.64
N LYS A 136 -10.62 -20.06 3.38
CA LYS A 136 -11.96 -19.56 3.68
C LYS A 136 -12.61 -19.01 2.43
N LYS A 137 -13.85 -19.45 2.19
CA LYS A 137 -14.73 -18.96 1.12
C LYS A 137 -15.87 -18.17 1.76
N ASP A 138 -15.89 -16.87 1.54
CA ASP A 138 -16.88 -15.94 2.10
C ASP A 138 -17.81 -15.40 1.01
N ASN A 139 -19.01 -15.00 1.43
CA ASN A 139 -19.99 -14.38 0.55
C ASN A 139 -19.64 -12.90 0.33
N ASN A 140 -19.50 -12.49 -0.93
CA ASN A 140 -19.09 -11.14 -1.31
C ASN A 140 -20.24 -10.11 -1.45
N LYS A 141 -21.49 -10.49 -1.16
CA LYS A 141 -22.67 -9.60 -1.28
C LYS A 141 -22.45 -8.24 -0.63
N HIS A 142 -21.94 -8.25 0.61
CA HIS A 142 -21.70 -7.02 1.34
C HIS A 142 -20.64 -6.14 0.66
N ARG A 143 -19.52 -6.73 0.21
CA ARG A 143 -18.48 -6.02 -0.54
C ARG A 143 -19.06 -5.38 -1.81
N LYS A 144 -19.82 -6.14 -2.62
CA LYS A 144 -20.44 -5.62 -3.85
C LYS A 144 -21.44 -4.50 -3.58
N GLU A 145 -22.17 -4.54 -2.48
CA GLU A 145 -23.07 -3.44 -2.08
C GLU A 145 -22.27 -2.18 -1.75
N VAL A 146 -21.18 -2.31 -0.99
CA VAL A 146 -20.29 -1.19 -0.65
C VAL A 146 -19.61 -0.62 -1.90
N GLU A 147 -19.13 -1.45 -2.82
CA GLU A 147 -18.53 -1.03 -4.09
C GLU A 147 -19.51 -0.19 -4.92
N LYS A 148 -20.76 -0.64 -5.04
CA LYS A 148 -21.81 0.14 -5.74
C LYS A 148 -22.08 1.48 -5.07
N ILE A 149 -22.11 1.52 -3.73
CA ILE A 149 -22.28 2.77 -2.99
C ILE A 149 -21.12 3.72 -3.29
N GLN A 150 -19.88 3.22 -3.26
CA GLN A 150 -18.69 4.01 -3.57
C GLN A 150 -18.68 4.52 -5.01
N GLU A 151 -19.03 3.67 -5.98
CA GLU A 151 -19.14 4.05 -7.39
C GLU A 151 -20.18 5.15 -7.60
N ASN A 152 -21.36 5.01 -6.98
CA ASN A 152 -22.40 6.04 -7.03
C ASN A 152 -21.94 7.34 -6.38
N MET A 153 -21.24 7.29 -5.23
CA MET A 153 -20.67 8.47 -4.60
C MET A 153 -19.63 9.16 -5.50
N LEU A 154 -18.79 8.38 -6.18
CA LEU A 154 -17.79 8.91 -7.12
C LEU A 154 -18.46 9.58 -8.31
N LEU A 155 -19.47 8.96 -8.91
CA LEU A 155 -20.25 9.53 -10.00
C LEU A 155 -20.96 10.82 -9.58
N GLU A 156 -21.65 10.82 -8.44
CA GLU A 156 -22.28 12.02 -7.88
C GLU A 156 -21.25 13.14 -7.65
N TRP A 157 -20.06 12.79 -7.14
CA TRP A 157 -19.00 13.75 -6.90
C TRP A 157 -18.45 14.33 -8.20
N GLN A 158 -18.26 13.50 -9.23
CA GLN A 158 -17.85 13.91 -10.58
C GLN A 158 -18.91 14.84 -11.21
N GLU A 159 -20.19 14.52 -11.10
CA GLU A 159 -21.30 15.35 -11.60
C GLU A 159 -21.37 16.70 -10.86
N ARG A 160 -21.27 16.69 -9.52
CA ARG A 160 -21.21 17.93 -8.73
C ARG A 160 -20.03 18.77 -9.15
N ARG A 161 -18.86 18.18 -9.35
CA ARG A 161 -17.64 18.87 -9.76
C ARG A 161 -17.72 19.43 -11.19
N SER A 162 -18.39 18.73 -12.11
CA SER A 162 -18.57 19.19 -13.49
C SER A 162 -19.61 20.31 -13.60
N SER A 163 -20.51 20.44 -12.62
CA SER A 163 -21.53 21.48 -12.58
C SER A 163 -20.97 22.91 -12.63
N LEU A 164 -21.64 23.78 -13.39
CA LEU A 164 -21.26 25.20 -13.49
C LEU A 164 -21.29 25.90 -12.12
N LYS A 165 -22.23 25.53 -11.24
CA LYS A 165 -22.35 26.08 -9.89
C LYS A 165 -21.09 25.81 -9.07
N TYR A 166 -20.57 24.59 -9.13
CA TYR A 166 -19.34 24.24 -8.44
C TYR A 166 -18.12 24.96 -9.03
N LYS A 167 -18.02 25.07 -10.35
CA LYS A 167 -16.93 25.83 -11.01
C LYS A 167 -16.91 27.30 -10.60
N VAL A 168 -18.08 27.94 -10.54
CA VAL A 168 -18.21 29.33 -10.08
C VAL A 168 -17.87 29.43 -8.60
N PHE A 169 -18.40 28.52 -7.77
CA PHE A 169 -18.10 28.49 -6.34
C PHE A 169 -16.61 28.27 -6.06
N SER A 170 -15.95 27.36 -6.78
CA SER A 170 -14.52 27.11 -6.62
C SER A 170 -13.68 28.30 -7.06
N ALA A 171 -14.08 29.02 -8.12
CA ALA A 171 -13.41 30.24 -8.54
C ALA A 171 -13.52 31.35 -7.47
N ILE A 172 -14.71 31.55 -6.89
CA ILE A 172 -14.91 32.50 -5.79
C ILE A 172 -14.05 32.11 -4.58
N PHE A 173 -14.06 30.83 -4.20
CA PHE A 173 -13.27 30.33 -3.08
C PHE A 173 -11.77 30.49 -3.31
N PHE A 174 -11.30 30.29 -4.54
CA PHE A 174 -9.91 30.54 -4.93
C PHE A 174 -9.53 32.01 -4.72
N VAL A 175 -10.39 32.95 -5.15
CA VAL A 175 -10.17 34.38 -4.93
C VAL A 175 -10.11 34.71 -3.43
N ILE A 176 -11.04 34.18 -2.63
CA ILE A 176 -11.03 34.37 -1.16
C ILE A 176 -9.74 33.82 -0.54
N LYS A 177 -9.29 32.63 -0.97
CA LYS A 177 -8.04 32.03 -0.49
C LYS A 177 -6.84 32.93 -0.79
N TRP A 178 -6.75 33.52 -1.98
CA TRP A 178 -5.69 34.49 -2.31
C TRP A 178 -5.75 35.76 -1.45
N ILE A 179 -6.95 36.30 -1.23
CA ILE A 179 -7.15 37.48 -0.39
C ILE A 179 -6.68 37.21 1.05
N LEU A 180 -6.89 36.01 1.59
CA LEU A 180 -6.43 35.64 2.93
C LEU A 180 -4.93 35.27 2.97
N PHE A 181 -4.41 34.67 1.90
CA PHE A 181 -3.04 34.18 1.84
C PHE A 181 -2.00 35.30 1.69
N ILE A 182 -2.31 36.36 0.94
CA ILE A 182 -1.43 37.52 0.75
C ILE A 182 -1.08 38.21 2.09
N PRO A 183 -2.04 38.65 2.93
CA PRO A 183 -1.73 39.27 4.22
C PRO A 183 -1.04 38.30 5.17
N TYR A 184 -1.41 37.01 5.15
CA TYR A 184 -0.71 35.99 5.93
C TYR A 184 0.79 35.90 5.57
N LYS A 185 1.12 35.87 4.27
CA LYS A 185 2.53 35.87 3.80
C LYS A 185 3.27 37.15 4.20
N ILE A 186 2.60 38.31 4.16
CA ILE A 186 3.19 39.58 4.59
C ILE A 186 3.48 39.55 6.09
N LEU A 187 2.52 39.15 6.92
CA LEU A 187 2.68 39.01 8.37
C LEU A 187 3.82 38.04 8.72
N HIS A 188 3.85 36.87 8.10
CA HIS A 188 4.92 35.89 8.30
C HIS A 188 6.32 36.46 7.97
N LYS A 189 6.45 37.17 6.84
CA LYS A 189 7.70 37.87 6.50
C LYS A 189 8.06 38.93 7.53
N THR A 190 7.11 39.75 8.00
CA THR A 190 7.39 40.78 9.01
C THR A 190 7.88 40.17 10.33
N ILE A 191 7.25 39.09 10.80
CA ILE A 191 7.67 38.36 12.00
C ILE A 191 9.11 37.84 11.81
N TYR A 192 9.42 37.24 10.67
CA TYR A 192 10.75 36.75 10.35
C TYR A 192 11.83 37.85 10.39
N TYR A 193 11.56 39.04 9.83
CA TYR A 193 12.50 40.16 9.87
C TYR A 193 12.69 40.71 11.29
N ILE A 194 11.62 40.79 12.09
CA ILE A 194 11.70 41.22 13.49
C ILE A 194 12.58 40.24 14.29
N SER A 195 12.35 38.93 14.17
CA SER A 195 13.18 37.93 14.86
C SER A 195 14.65 37.99 14.45
N LYS A 196 14.94 38.31 13.18
CA LYS A 196 16.31 38.45 12.68
C LYS A 196 17.01 39.69 13.24
N LEU A 197 16.30 40.82 13.38
CA LEU A 197 16.82 42.03 14.00
C LEU A 197 17.10 41.83 15.50
N GLU A 198 16.19 41.16 16.22
CA GLU A 198 16.40 40.83 17.63
C GLU A 198 17.63 39.94 17.85
N ALA A 199 17.88 38.98 16.97
CA ALA A 199 19.08 38.14 17.02
C ALA A 199 20.36 38.95 16.78
N TRP A 200 20.32 39.96 15.91
CA TRP A 200 21.47 40.80 15.60
C TRP A 200 21.81 41.79 16.72
N ILE A 201 20.81 42.32 17.43
CA ILE A 201 21.00 43.23 18.57
C ILE A 201 21.57 42.51 19.82
N LYS A 202 21.37 41.19 19.93
CA LYS A 202 21.88 40.37 21.04
C LYS A 202 23.35 39.91 20.88
N ILE A 203 24.02 40.27 19.78
CA ILE A 203 25.44 40.01 19.50
C ILE A 203 26.23 41.29 19.75
#